data_AF-A0A810CS78-F1
#
_entry.id   AF-A0A810CS78-F1
#
_cell.length_a   1.000
_cell.length_b   1.000
_cell.length_c   1.000
_cell.angle_alpha   90.00
_cell.angle_beta   90.00
_cell.angle_gamma   90.00
#
_symmetry.space_group_name_H-M   'P 1'
#
loop_
_entity.id
_entity.type
_entity.pdbx_description
1 polymer ?
#
loop_
_entity_poly.entity_id
_entity_poly.type
_entity_poly.pdbx_seq_one_letter_code
_entity_poly.pdbx_strand_id
1 'polypeptide(L)' 'MGYRFDLQNRVAVHDHGFVVPITDFYDKFGDYTEDPEEAVVIGLVMPPDGLYVTLDLRDMDEDDIVTTLQ' A
#
# COMPACT_ATOMS: atom_id res chain seq x y z
N MET A 1 -5.68 -15.46 0.93
CA MET A 1 -4.95 -14.76 2.01
C MET A 1 -4.70 -13.38 1.45
N GLY A 2 -5.41 -12.38 1.95
CA GLY A 2 -5.44 -11.04 1.38
C GLY A 2 -4.70 -10.03 2.24
N TYR A 3 -4.37 -8.92 1.59
CA TYR A 3 -4.00 -7.67 2.24
C TYR A 3 -5.09 -6.66 1.93
N ARG A 4 -5.47 -5.86 2.91
CA ARG A 4 -6.31 -4.68 2.72
C ARG A 4 -5.46 -3.44 2.85
N PHE A 5 -5.50 -2.58 1.85
CA PHE A 5 -4.70 -1.37 1.80
C PHE A 5 -5.56 -0.14 2.09
N ASP A 6 -5.17 0.62 3.11
CA ASP A 6 -5.70 1.94 3.42
C ASP A 6 -4.64 2.98 3.06
N LEU A 7 -4.75 3.51 1.84
CA LEU A 7 -3.76 4.45 1.29
C LEU A 7 -3.82 5.81 2.00
N GLN A 8 -5.00 6.20 2.50
CA GLN A 8 -5.20 7.47 3.22
C GLN A 8 -4.51 7.45 4.58
N ASN A 9 -4.69 6.37 5.35
CA ASN A 9 -4.03 6.19 6.64
C ASN A 9 -2.60 5.62 6.52
N ARG A 10 -2.13 5.36 5.29
CA ARG A 10 -0.81 4.81 4.96
C ARG A 10 -0.52 3.49 5.66
N VAL A 11 -1.47 2.56 5.60
CA VAL A 11 -1.39 1.28 6.31
C VAL A 11 -1.90 0.13 5.43
N ALA A 12 -1.20 -1.00 5.47
CA ALA A 12 -1.67 -2.28 4.96
C ALA A 12 -1.99 -3.23 6.13
N VAL A 13 -3.16 -3.86 6.09
CA VAL A 13 -3.60 -4.84 7.09
C VAL A 13 -3.61 -6.21 6.45
N HIS A 14 -2.87 -7.14 7.02
CA HIS A 14 -2.89 -8.53 6.59
C HIS A 14 -3.94 -9.31 7.39
N ASP A 15 -4.65 -10.24 6.73
CA ASP A 15 -5.72 -11.04 7.34
C ASP A 15 -5.30 -11.83 8.60
N HIS A 16 -4.00 -12.09 8.77
CA HIS A 16 -3.46 -12.78 9.94
C HIS A 16 -3.18 -11.85 11.14
N GLY A 17 -3.66 -10.60 11.09
CA GLY A 17 -3.73 -9.72 12.25
C GLY A 17 -2.48 -8.88 12.51
N PHE A 18 -1.63 -8.68 11.52
CA PHE A 18 -0.54 -7.69 11.61
C PHE A 18 -0.77 -6.53 10.65
N VAL A 19 -0.25 -5.38 11.06
CA VAL A 19 -0.41 -4.09 10.40
C VAL A 19 0.97 -3.61 9.95
N VAL A 20 1.06 -3.20 8.70
CA VAL A 20 2.30 -2.78 8.05
C VAL A 20 2.16 -1.33 7.60
N PRO A 21 3.11 -0.44 7.93
CA PRO A 21 3.06 0.93 7.42
C PRO A 21 3.43 0.99 5.93
N ILE A 22 2.70 1.82 5.18
CA ILE A 22 3.08 2.25 3.83
C ILE A 22 4.07 3.41 3.99
N THR A 23 5.29 3.22 3.50
CA THR A 23 6.36 4.22 3.66
C THR A 23 6.48 5.15 2.47
N ASP A 24 6.20 4.64 1.27
CA ASP A 24 6.45 5.33 0.02
C ASP A 24 5.28 5.15 -0.96
N PHE A 25 5.00 6.18 -1.73
CA PHE A 25 4.08 6.15 -2.86
C PHE A 25 4.83 6.54 -4.13
N TYR A 26 4.56 5.83 -5.21
CA TYR A 26 5.08 6.15 -6.53
C TYR A 26 3.94 6.23 -7.54
N ASP A 27 4.02 7.24 -8.41
CA ASP A 27 3.07 7.46 -9.47
C ASP A 27 3.30 6.51 -10.66
N LYS A 28 2.46 6.64 -11.70
CA LYS A 28 2.55 5.83 -12.92
C LYS A 28 3.84 6.00 -13.73
N PHE A 29 4.62 7.04 -13.46
CA PHE A 29 5.91 7.29 -14.07
C PHE A 29 7.07 6.76 -13.21
N GLY A 30 6.78 6.30 -11.99
CA GLY A 30 7.76 5.81 -11.03
C GLY A 30 8.38 6.91 -10.17
N ASP A 31 7.82 8.12 -10.21
CA ASP A 31 8.27 9.24 -9.40
C ASP A 31 7.56 9.20 -8.04
N TYR A 32 8.27 9.65 -6.99
CA TYR A 32 7.70 9.75 -5.65
C TYR A 32 6.53 10.75 -5.65
N THR A 33 5.41 10.36 -5.04
CA THR A 33 4.26 11.24 -4.84
C THR A 33 3.86 11.28 -3.36
N GLU A 34 3.26 12.39 -2.93
CA GLU A 34 2.65 12.50 -1.61
C GLU A 34 1.14 12.25 -1.66
N ASP A 35 0.56 12.20 -2.86
CA ASP A 35 -0.86 12.01 -3.12
C ASP A 35 -1.19 10.51 -3.25
N PRO A 36 -1.96 9.93 -2.32
CA PRO A 36 -2.37 8.53 -2.39
C PRO A 36 -3.26 8.20 -3.59
N GLU A 37 -3.96 9.17 -4.18
CA GLU A 37 -4.82 8.94 -5.35
C GLU A 37 -4.04 8.79 -6.66
N GLU A 38 -2.83 9.37 -6.72
CA GLU A 38 -1.93 9.23 -7.87
C GLU A 38 -1.03 7.99 -7.76
N ALA A 39 -0.98 7.37 -6.59
CA ALA A 39 -0.11 6.22 -6.32
C ALA A 39 -0.56 4.98 -7.10
N VAL A 40 0.38 4.39 -7.84
CA VAL A 40 0.20 3.07 -8.47
C VAL A 40 1.15 2.03 -7.91
N VAL A 41 2.21 2.44 -7.22
CA VAL A 41 3.11 1.52 -6.50
C VAL A 41 3.27 2.04 -5.07
N ILE A 42 3.24 1.11 -4.12
CA ILE A 42 3.46 1.39 -2.70
C ILE A 42 4.70 0.67 -2.17
N GLY A 43 5.42 1.33 -1.27
CA GLY A 43 6.48 0.74 -0.46
C GLY A 43 5.96 0.31 0.91
N LEU A 44 6.32 -0.89 1.33
CA LEU A 44 5.96 -1.48 2.63
C LEU A 44 7.22 -1.98 3.34
N VAL A 45 7.23 -1.90 4.67
CA VAL A 45 8.29 -2.49 5.50
C VAL A 45 7.71 -3.63 6.33
N MET A 46 7.92 -4.86 5.87
CA MET A 46 7.35 -6.05 6.51
C MET A 46 8.04 -6.36 7.84
N PRO A 47 7.30 -6.69 8.92
CA PRO A 47 7.87 -7.22 10.16
C PRO A 47 8.14 -8.74 10.06
N PRO A 48 8.97 -9.34 10.95
CA PRO A 48 9.79 -8.69 11.99
C PRO A 48 11.12 -8.11 11.49
N ASP A 49 11.56 -8.47 10.29
CA ASP A 49 12.81 -8.01 9.71
C ASP A 49 12.53 -7.08 8.54
N GLY A 50 13.12 -5.88 8.56
CA GLY A 50 12.91 -4.72 7.67
C GLY A 50 13.12 -4.98 6.17
N LEU A 51 12.34 -5.90 5.62
CA LEU A 51 12.21 -6.22 4.22
C LEU A 51 11.34 -5.14 3.59
N TYR A 52 11.96 -4.35 2.72
CA TYR A 52 11.27 -3.39 1.89
C TYR A 52 10.66 -4.12 0.69
N VAL A 53 9.34 -4.10 0.62
CA VAL A 53 8.58 -4.71 -0.47
C VAL A 53 7.87 -3.60 -1.21
N THR A 54 8.00 -3.57 -2.53
CA THR A 54 7.18 -2.73 -3.38
C THR A 54 6.03 -3.56 -3.96
N LEU A 55 4.82 -3.01 -3.93
CA LEU A 55 3.64 -3.62 -4.53
C LEU A 55 3.09 -2.69 -5.62
N ASP A 56 2.79 -3.27 -6.78
CA ASP A 56 2.09 -2.59 -7.86
C ASP A 56 0.58 -2.74 -7.65
N LEU A 57 -0.09 -1.63 -7.38
CA LEU A 57 -1.53 -1.58 -7.14
C LEU A 57 -2.35 -1.90 -8.40
N ARG A 58 -1.75 -1.84 -9.59
CA ARG A 58 -2.44 -2.15 -10.85
C ARG A 58 -2.67 -3.65 -11.03
N ASP A 59 -1.87 -4.47 -10.36
CA ASP A 59 -1.98 -5.93 -10.38
C ASP A 59 -2.89 -6.46 -9.26
N MET A 60 -3.51 -5.56 -8.49
CA MET A 60 -4.40 -5.89 -7.38
C MET A 60 -5.88 -5.81 -7.77
N ASP A 61 -6.70 -6.68 -7.20
CA ASP A 61 -8.14 -6.59 -7.33
C ASP A 61 -8.65 -5.33 -6.61
N GLU A 62 -9.58 -4.58 -7.24
CA GLU A 62 -10.12 -3.32 -6.68
C GLU A 62 -10.73 -3.51 -5.27
N ASP A 63 -11.24 -4.70 -4.96
CA ASP A 63 -11.82 -5.03 -3.65
C ASP A 63 -10.79 -5.09 -2.50
N ASP A 64 -9.50 -5.21 -2.82
CA ASP A 64 -8.40 -5.24 -1.84
C ASP A 64 -7.86 -3.82 -1.53
N ILE A 65 -8.25 -2.81 -2.31
CA ILE A 65 -7.81 -1.42 -2.17
C ILE A 65 -8.96 -0.58 -1.59
N VAL A 66 -8.76 -0.07 -0.37
CA VAL A 66 -9.74 0.78 0.31
C VAL A 66 -9.26 2.23 0.32
N THR A 67 -9.74 3.01 -0.64
CA THR A 67 -9.59 4.47 -0.68
C THR A 67 -10.80 5.10 -0.02
N THR A 68 -10.86 5.13 1.31
CA THR A 68 -12.08 5.61 1.99
C THR A 68 -12.35 7.08 1.65
N LEU A 69 -13.41 7.34 0.87
CA LEU A 69 -14.03 8.65 0.69
C LEU A 69 -14.75 9.04 1.99
N GLN A 70 -14.38 10.18 2.58
CA GLN A 70 -15.25 10.93 3.50
C GLN A 70 -16.12 11.91 2.73
#